data_AF-A0A090LKB9-F1
#
_entry.id   AF-A0A090LKB9-F1
#
_cell.length_a   1.000
_cell.length_b   1.000
_cell.length_c   1.000
_cell.angle_alpha   90.00
_cell.angle_beta   90.00
_cell.angle_gamma   90.00
#
_symmetry.space_group_name_H-M   'P 1'
#
loop_
_entity.id
_entity.type
_entity.pdbx_description
1 polymer ?
#
loop_
_entity_poly.entity_id
_entity_poly.type
_entity_poly.pdbx_seq_one_letter_code
_entity_poly.pdbx_strand_id
1 'polypeptide(L)'
;MNIAQIFVIVPLTYADLENLQEYQQTFFYNFIMEADSVGYNCSIMLILSFTIDRFIIFLNIFLIKKMKIRIVFFCIFSWIYGLIIMILNNTFEIRKEYDRENFCIIVNINNSSLYSVFFISYTQMFSRIVPFIILGLYAFCIIRVKQFVKNNAMTFESRRFERKLLIQGFTFALFYEIEALLFYQRDFILSIIGKQFIKYYFVILNFFIIVFTCFNSVAMYIFIDKAKEDLKNYFICKR
;
A
#
# COMPACT_ATOMS: atom_id res chain seq x y z
N MET A 1 1.07 3.24 4.18
CA MET A 1 0.56 4.63 4.27
C MET A 1 1.75 5.57 4.18
N ASN A 2 1.71 6.55 3.27
CA ASN A 2 2.89 7.32 2.84
C ASN A 2 3.11 8.57 3.73
N ILE A 3 3.52 8.35 4.97
CA ILE A 3 3.72 9.42 5.98
C ILE A 3 4.83 10.39 5.55
N ALA A 4 5.86 9.89 4.85
CA ALA A 4 6.93 10.72 4.32
C ALA A 4 6.42 11.76 3.30
N GLN A 5 5.32 11.48 2.59
CA GLN A 5 4.73 12.46 1.66
C GLN A 5 4.27 13.73 2.39
N ILE A 6 3.66 13.57 3.58
CA ILE A 6 3.09 14.68 4.34
C ILE A 6 4.17 15.43 5.15
N PHE A 7 5.09 14.70 5.78
CA PHE A 7 6.02 15.29 6.76
C PHE A 7 7.43 15.54 6.22
N VAL A 8 7.74 15.05 5.02
CA VAL A 8 9.06 15.23 4.40
C VAL A 8 8.91 15.88 3.03
N ILE A 9 8.19 15.25 2.10
CA ILE A 9 8.13 15.70 0.71
C ILE A 9 7.39 17.04 0.63
N VAL A 10 6.15 17.14 1.11
CA VAL A 10 5.40 18.38 0.99
C VAL A 10 6.12 19.60 1.62
N PRO A 11 6.62 19.51 2.87
CA PRO A 11 7.34 20.62 3.48
C PRO A 11 8.65 20.97 2.78
N LEU A 12 9.45 19.98 2.35
CA LEU A 12 10.76 20.22 1.75
C LEU A 12 10.70 20.56 0.26
N THR A 13 9.62 20.23 -0.46
CA THR A 13 9.43 20.55 -1.88
C THR A 13 8.62 21.82 -2.10
N TYR A 14 7.50 21.99 -1.39
CA TYR A 14 6.47 22.96 -1.76
C TYR A 14 6.27 24.09 -0.75
N ALA A 15 6.77 23.95 0.48
CA ALA A 15 6.62 24.98 1.52
C ALA A 15 7.82 25.94 1.60
N ASP A 16 8.76 25.85 0.63
CA ASP A 16 9.93 26.73 0.49
C ASP A 16 10.77 26.87 1.78
N LEU A 17 10.87 25.77 2.53
CA LEU A 17 11.61 25.71 3.79
C LEU A 17 13.10 25.45 3.54
N GLU A 18 13.75 26.27 2.70
CA GLU A 18 15.18 26.16 2.34
C GLU A 18 16.09 26.12 3.59
N ASN A 19 15.68 26.76 4.68
CA ASN A 19 16.39 26.82 5.95
C ASN A 19 16.40 25.49 6.75
N LEU A 20 15.62 24.47 6.35
CA LEU A 20 15.57 23.18 7.03
C LEU A 20 16.64 22.19 6.53
N GLN A 21 17.84 22.63 6.13
CA GLN A 21 18.92 21.72 5.74
C GLN A 21 19.26 20.71 6.86
N GLU A 22 19.24 21.17 8.12
CA GLU A 22 19.47 20.32 9.29
C GLU A 22 18.33 19.32 9.57
N TYR A 23 17.13 19.52 8.99
CA TYR A 23 15.99 18.64 9.26
C TYR A 23 16.27 17.18 8.93
N GLN A 24 17.02 16.90 7.86
CA GLN A 24 17.41 15.55 7.46
C GLN A 24 18.31 14.86 8.50
N GLN A 25 18.99 15.63 9.35
CA GLN A 25 19.85 15.09 10.41
C GLN A 25 19.07 14.84 11.71
N THR A 26 17.82 15.31 11.81
CA THR A 26 17.04 15.18 13.04
C THR A 26 16.53 13.75 13.24
N PHE A 27 16.37 13.38 14.51
CA PHE A 27 15.70 12.13 14.88
C PHE A 27 14.29 12.03 14.29
N PHE A 28 13.55 13.15 14.25
CA PHE A 28 12.19 13.16 13.74
C PHE A 28 12.12 12.78 12.26
N TYR A 29 13.01 13.32 11.42
CA TYR A 29 13.10 12.93 10.01
C TYR A 29 13.40 11.43 9.87
N ASN A 30 14.41 10.92 10.58
CA ASN A 30 14.77 9.50 10.52
C ASN A 30 13.62 8.60 10.96
N PHE A 31 12.93 8.97 12.04
CA PHE A 31 11.74 8.25 12.52
C PHE A 31 10.63 8.23 11.46
N ILE A 32 10.35 9.37 10.80
CA ILE A 32 9.31 9.45 9.76
C ILE A 32 9.67 8.58 8.55
N MET A 33 10.94 8.58 8.11
CA MET A 33 11.38 7.75 6.98
C MET A 33 11.30 6.25 7.29
N GLU A 34 11.64 5.85 8.51
CA GLU A 34 11.48 4.46 8.97
C GLU A 34 10.01 4.07 9.13
N ALA A 35 9.20 4.94 9.75
CA ALA A 35 7.76 4.72 9.92
C ALA A 35 7.04 4.61 8.57
N ASP A 36 7.47 5.39 7.57
CA ASP A 36 6.99 5.27 6.19
C ASP A 36 7.32 3.90 5.60
N SER A 37 8.55 3.41 5.80
CA SER A 37 8.99 2.08 5.37
C SER A 37 8.18 0.96 6.03
N VAL A 38 8.02 0.99 7.36
CA VAL A 38 7.20 0.02 8.10
C VAL A 38 5.75 0.09 7.62
N GLY A 39 5.21 1.29 7.51
CA GLY A 39 3.83 1.55 7.10
C GLY A 39 3.54 1.02 5.70
N TYR A 40 4.46 1.22 4.74
CA TYR A 40 4.34 0.70 3.38
C TYR A 40 4.33 -0.84 3.36
N ASN A 41 5.36 -1.47 3.95
CA ASN A 41 5.49 -2.92 3.97
C ASN A 41 4.34 -3.61 4.71
N CYS A 42 3.93 -3.06 5.86
CA CYS A 42 2.76 -3.55 6.59
C CYS A 42 1.48 -3.42 5.75
N SER A 43 1.30 -2.30 5.03
CA SER A 43 0.10 -2.08 4.21
C SER A 43 0.00 -3.10 3.08
N ILE A 44 1.10 -3.36 2.36
CA ILE A 44 1.13 -4.36 1.29
C ILE A 44 0.84 -5.74 1.84
N MET A 45 1.50 -6.10 2.95
CA MET A 45 1.31 -7.41 3.55
C MET A 45 -0.12 -7.61 4.06
N LEU A 46 -0.75 -6.53 4.55
CA LEU A 46 -2.14 -6.54 4.97
C LEU A 46 -3.09 -6.75 3.78
N ILE A 47 -2.87 -6.07 2.66
CA ILE A 47 -3.65 -6.27 1.42
C ILE A 47 -3.50 -7.71 0.93
N LEU A 48 -2.28 -8.23 0.87
CA LEU A 48 -2.01 -9.61 0.46
C LEU A 48 -2.72 -10.60 1.39
N SER A 49 -2.57 -10.42 2.71
CA SER A 49 -3.16 -11.31 3.72
C SER A 49 -4.69 -11.29 3.68
N PHE A 50 -5.32 -10.13 3.53
CA PHE A 50 -6.78 -10.03 3.37
C PHE A 50 -7.26 -10.62 2.05
N THR A 51 -6.46 -10.53 0.99
CA THR A 51 -6.78 -11.16 -0.29
C THR A 51 -6.73 -12.69 -0.16
N ILE A 52 -5.72 -13.23 0.52
CA ILE A 52 -5.61 -14.66 0.85
C ILE A 52 -6.77 -15.10 1.76
N ASP A 53 -7.12 -14.31 2.78
CA ASP A 53 -8.27 -14.57 3.67
C ASP A 53 -9.56 -14.78 2.87
N ARG A 54 -9.82 -13.88 1.91
CA ARG A 54 -10.98 -13.95 1.03
C ARG A 54 -10.93 -15.16 0.12
N PHE A 55 -9.77 -15.42 -0.47
CA PHE A 55 -9.57 -16.61 -1.29
C PHE A 55 -9.90 -17.89 -0.52
N ILE A 56 -9.43 -18.01 0.73
CA ILE A 56 -9.72 -19.15 1.61
C ILE A 56 -11.23 -19.28 1.86
N ILE A 57 -11.94 -18.17 2.12
CA ILE A 57 -13.40 -18.17 2.32
C ILE A 57 -14.12 -18.71 1.08
N PHE A 58 -13.71 -18.28 -0.12
CA PHE A 58 -14.34 -18.72 -1.37
C PHE A 58 -13.94 -20.13 -1.82
N LEU A 59 -12.87 -20.70 -1.26
CA LEU A 59 -12.54 -22.11 -1.41
C LEU A 59 -13.35 -23.00 -0.46
N ASN A 60 -13.55 -22.57 0.78
CA ASN A 60 -14.23 -23.37 1.80
C ASN A 60 -15.12 -22.51 2.72
N ILE A 61 -16.43 -22.55 2.46
CA ILE A 61 -17.47 -21.85 3.23
C ILE A 61 -17.41 -22.20 4.74
N PHE A 62 -17.00 -23.41 5.12
CA PHE A 62 -16.96 -23.80 6.53
C PHE A 62 -15.97 -22.98 7.36
N LEU A 63 -14.98 -22.34 6.72
CA LEU A 63 -14.00 -21.47 7.39
C LEU A 63 -14.54 -20.08 7.74
N ILE A 64 -15.77 -19.75 7.35
CA ILE A 64 -16.43 -18.48 7.73
C ILE A 64 -16.57 -18.37 9.26
N LYS A 65 -16.79 -19.48 9.97
CA LYS A 65 -17.02 -19.49 11.43
C LYS A 65 -15.85 -18.89 12.24
N LYS A 66 -14.62 -18.93 11.73
CA LYS A 66 -13.40 -18.44 12.41
C LYS A 66 -12.87 -17.13 11.82
N MET A 67 -13.68 -16.38 11.07
CA MET A 67 -13.27 -15.17 10.35
C MET A 67 -12.60 -14.12 11.25
N LYS A 68 -13.18 -13.79 12.40
CA LYS A 68 -12.62 -12.75 13.30
C LYS A 68 -11.20 -13.07 13.77
N ILE A 69 -10.96 -14.30 14.20
CA ILE A 69 -9.65 -14.76 14.68
C ILE A 69 -8.62 -14.69 13.54
N ARG A 70 -9.01 -15.13 12.34
CA ARG A 70 -8.13 -15.15 11.17
C ARG A 70 -7.75 -13.74 10.71
N ILE A 71 -8.70 -12.80 10.72
CA ILE A 71 -8.43 -11.38 10.44
C ILE A 71 -7.44 -10.80 11.44
N VAL A 72 -7.66 -11.01 12.74
CA VAL A 72 -6.74 -10.52 13.79
C VAL A 72 -5.34 -11.11 13.61
N PHE A 73 -5.24 -12.41 13.35
CA PHE A 73 -3.97 -13.07 13.07
C PHE A 73 -3.24 -12.44 11.88
N PHE A 74 -3.93 -12.24 10.76
CA PHE A 74 -3.34 -11.61 9.57
C PHE A 74 -2.91 -10.16 9.80
N CYS A 75 -3.67 -9.40 10.60
CA CYS A 75 -3.26 -8.05 11.00
C CYS A 75 -1.95 -8.07 11.80
N ILE A 76 -1.87 -8.91 12.84
CA ILE A 76 -0.67 -9.04 13.68
C ILE A 76 0.53 -9.51 12.82
N PHE A 77 0.32 -10.49 11.96
CA PHE A 77 1.34 -10.99 11.05
C PHE A 77 1.89 -9.91 10.12
N SER A 78 1.02 -9.06 9.57
CA SER A 78 1.41 -7.96 8.69
C SER A 78 2.26 -6.90 9.40
N TRP A 79 1.95 -6.60 10.66
CA TRP A 79 2.75 -5.71 11.50
C TRP A 79 4.12 -6.30 11.82
N ILE A 80 4.16 -7.58 12.23
CA ILE A 80 5.43 -8.28 12.50
C ILE A 80 6.31 -8.25 11.24
N TYR A 81 5.73 -8.52 10.06
CA TYR A 81 6.47 -8.44 8.80
C TYR A 81 7.07 -7.04 8.56
N GLY A 82 6.28 -5.97 8.72
CA GLY A 82 6.77 -4.60 8.57
C GLY A 82 7.93 -4.26 9.51
N LEU A 83 7.84 -4.69 10.77
CA LEU A 83 8.91 -4.49 11.76
C LEU A 83 10.17 -5.31 11.44
N ILE A 84 10.02 -6.56 10.98
CA ILE A 84 11.15 -7.39 10.56
C ILE A 84 11.89 -6.74 9.38
N ILE A 85 11.17 -6.23 8.38
CA ILE A 85 11.78 -5.53 7.24
C ILE A 85 12.57 -4.30 7.70
N MET A 86 12.05 -3.52 8.66
CA MET A 86 12.77 -2.40 9.26
C MET A 86 14.06 -2.84 9.95
N ILE A 87 14.01 -3.91 10.76
CA ILE A 87 15.21 -4.46 11.43
C ILE A 87 16.24 -4.90 10.38
N LEU A 88 15.80 -5.58 9.32
CA LEU A 88 16.68 -6.04 8.25
C LEU A 88 17.28 -4.86 7.46
N ASN A 89 16.49 -3.84 7.13
CA ASN A 89 16.99 -2.63 6.48
C ASN A 89 18.09 -1.97 7.32
N ASN A 90 17.88 -1.82 8.63
CA ASN A 90 18.87 -1.26 9.54
C ASN A 90 20.13 -2.14 9.64
N THR A 91 19.96 -3.46 9.69
CA THR A 91 21.07 -4.43 9.76
C THR A 91 21.92 -4.41 8.49
N PHE A 92 21.31 -4.21 7.33
CA PHE A 92 21.98 -4.16 6.03
C PHE A 92 22.35 -2.75 5.57
N GLU A 93 22.19 -1.75 6.45
CA GLU A 93 22.48 -0.33 6.20
C GLU A 93 21.75 0.23 4.97
N ILE A 94 20.48 -0.17 4.78
CA ILE A 94 19.61 0.29 3.72
C ILE A 94 18.81 1.45 4.25
N ARG A 95 19.15 2.67 3.81
CA ARG A 95 18.53 3.90 4.31
C ARG A 95 17.74 4.59 3.23
N LYS A 96 16.55 5.06 3.58
CA LYS A 96 15.76 5.93 2.70
C LYS A 96 16.13 7.39 2.98
N GLU A 97 16.41 8.13 1.91
CA GLU A 97 16.70 9.56 1.98
C GLU A 97 15.87 10.31 0.95
N TYR A 98 15.56 11.57 1.25
CA TYR A 98 14.85 12.44 0.34
C TYR A 98 15.84 13.27 -0.49
N ASP A 99 15.86 13.02 -1.79
CA ASP A 99 16.61 13.78 -2.78
C ASP A 99 15.84 15.06 -3.13
N ARG A 100 16.36 16.19 -2.64
CA ARG A 100 15.79 17.52 -2.86
C ARG A 100 15.98 18.02 -4.30
N GLU A 101 16.98 17.53 -5.02
CA GLU A 101 17.24 18.01 -6.38
C GLU A 101 16.21 17.46 -7.35
N ASN A 102 15.89 16.17 -7.19
CA ASN A 102 14.96 15.44 -8.06
C ASN A 102 13.56 15.28 -7.47
N PHE A 103 13.34 15.75 -6.24
CA PHE A 103 12.09 15.64 -5.50
C PHE A 103 11.58 14.21 -5.31
N CYS A 104 12.47 13.28 -4.98
CA CYS A 104 12.13 11.87 -4.84
C CYS A 104 12.77 11.23 -3.60
N ILE A 105 12.21 10.10 -3.16
CA ILE A 105 12.86 9.27 -2.13
C ILE A 105 13.82 8.32 -2.84
N ILE A 106 15.09 8.37 -2.44
CA ILE A 106 16.14 7.45 -2.85
C ILE A 106 16.43 6.44 -1.75
N VAL A 107 16.94 5.28 -2.16
CA VAL A 107 17.38 4.23 -1.24
C VAL A 107 18.89 4.11 -1.36
N ASN A 108 19.60 4.51 -0.32
CA ASN A 108 21.03 4.34 -0.21
C ASN A 108 21.35 2.94 0.30
N ILE A 109 22.23 2.26 -0.41
CA ILE A 109 22.56 0.86 -0.20
C ILE A 109 24.05 0.76 0.01
N ASN A 110 24.46 0.10 1.10
CA ASN A 110 25.85 -0.29 1.24
C ASN A 110 26.16 -1.49 0.30
N ASN A 111 26.62 -1.18 -0.91
CA ASN A 111 26.94 -2.17 -1.95
C ASN A 111 28.16 -3.05 -1.61
N SER A 112 28.89 -2.77 -0.53
CA SER A 112 30.05 -3.57 -0.13
C SER A 112 29.67 -4.95 0.43
N SER A 113 28.43 -5.10 0.92
CA SER A 113 27.91 -6.36 1.45
C SER A 113 27.06 -7.10 0.40
N LEU A 114 27.50 -8.30 0.01
CA LEU A 114 26.73 -9.19 -0.87
C LEU A 114 25.32 -9.47 -0.32
N TYR A 115 25.18 -9.58 1.00
CA TYR A 115 23.89 -9.82 1.65
C TYR A 115 22.90 -8.66 1.45
N SER A 116 23.37 -7.40 1.48
CA SER A 116 22.53 -6.24 1.21
C SER A 116 21.98 -6.29 -0.22
N VAL A 117 22.82 -6.64 -1.19
CA VAL A 117 22.43 -6.76 -2.61
C VAL A 117 21.38 -7.85 -2.81
N PHE A 118 21.58 -9.03 -2.23
CA PHE A 118 20.61 -10.12 -2.30
C PHE A 118 19.27 -9.75 -1.65
N PHE A 119 19.31 -9.14 -0.47
CA PHE A 119 18.10 -8.74 0.24
C PHE A 119 17.29 -7.71 -0.56
N ILE A 120 17.93 -6.70 -1.15
CA ILE A 120 17.25 -5.70 -1.98
C ILE A 120 16.68 -6.31 -3.27
N SER A 121 17.44 -7.21 -3.89
CA SER A 121 16.95 -7.93 -5.08
C SER A 121 15.68 -8.73 -4.74
N TYR A 122 15.67 -9.38 -3.58
CA TYR A 122 14.50 -10.09 -3.08
C TYR A 122 13.32 -9.13 -2.81
N THR A 123 13.51 -8.03 -2.09
CA THR A 123 12.42 -7.10 -1.76
C THR A 123 11.84 -6.43 -3.00
N GLN A 124 12.68 -6.09 -3.99
CA GLN A 124 12.25 -5.56 -5.28
C GLN A 124 11.47 -6.60 -6.09
N MET A 125 11.97 -7.84 -6.17
CA MET A 125 11.27 -8.93 -6.86
C MET A 125 9.91 -9.22 -6.22
N PHE A 126 9.87 -9.31 -4.89
CA PHE A 126 8.63 -9.51 -4.14
C PHE A 126 7.63 -8.40 -4.41
N SER A 127 8.06 -7.14 -4.29
CA SER A 127 7.22 -5.97 -4.51
C SER A 127 6.69 -5.85 -5.94
N ARG A 128 7.43 -6.37 -6.94
CA ARG A 128 6.96 -6.46 -8.33
C ARG A 128 5.92 -7.56 -8.55
N ILE A 129 6.05 -8.70 -7.87
CA ILE A 129 5.20 -9.88 -8.12
C ILE A 129 3.89 -9.82 -7.32
N VAL A 130 3.94 -9.30 -6.10
CA VAL A 130 2.79 -9.23 -5.18
C VAL A 130 1.54 -8.56 -5.78
N PRO A 131 1.63 -7.40 -6.48
CA PRO A 131 0.49 -6.79 -7.17
C PRO A 131 -0.27 -7.77 -8.09
N PHE A 132 0.45 -8.52 -8.92
CA PHE A 132 -0.13 -9.51 -9.84
C PHE A 132 -0.80 -10.66 -9.11
N ILE A 133 -0.20 -11.15 -8.02
CA ILE A 133 -0.80 -12.19 -7.17
C ILE A 133 -2.12 -11.69 -6.60
N ILE A 134 -2.14 -10.48 -6.05
CA ILE A 134 -3.34 -9.88 -5.47
C ILE A 134 -4.44 -9.74 -6.54
N LEU A 135 -4.12 -9.21 -7.71
CA LEU A 135 -5.07 -9.06 -8.82
C LEU A 135 -5.65 -10.41 -9.27
N GLY A 136 -4.79 -11.41 -9.44
CA GLY A 136 -5.20 -12.76 -9.83
C GLY A 136 -6.15 -13.41 -8.81
N LEU A 137 -5.86 -13.25 -7.52
CA LEU A 137 -6.71 -13.77 -6.45
C LEU A 137 -8.07 -13.04 -6.39
N TYR A 138 -8.11 -11.72 -6.55
CA TYR A 138 -9.38 -10.99 -6.60
C TYR A 138 -10.21 -11.35 -7.83
N ALA A 139 -9.58 -11.48 -9.00
CA ALA A 139 -10.26 -11.93 -10.22
C ALA A 139 -10.90 -13.31 -10.01
N PHE A 140 -10.16 -14.25 -9.41
CA PHE A 140 -10.68 -15.56 -9.03
C PHE A 140 -11.87 -15.45 -8.07
N CYS A 141 -11.76 -14.65 -6.99
CA CYS A 141 -12.83 -14.48 -6.01
C CYS A 141 -14.10 -13.90 -6.65
N ILE A 142 -13.97 -12.91 -7.55
CA ILE A 142 -15.08 -12.31 -8.28
C ILE A 142 -15.79 -13.35 -9.17
N ILE A 143 -15.03 -14.21 -9.87
CA ILE A 143 -15.58 -15.30 -10.67
C ILE A 143 -16.32 -16.31 -9.78
N ARG A 144 -15.73 -16.69 -8.63
CA ARG A 144 -16.33 -17.65 -7.70
C ARG A 144 -17.60 -17.14 -7.03
N VAL A 145 -17.68 -15.86 -6.69
CA VAL A 145 -18.93 -15.25 -6.20
C VAL A 145 -20.09 -15.51 -7.16
N LYS A 146 -19.87 -15.37 -8.48
CA LYS A 146 -20.88 -15.66 -9.51
C LYS A 146 -21.31 -17.13 -9.52
N GLN A 147 -20.44 -18.07 -9.15
CA GLN A 147 -20.80 -19.50 -9.07
C GLN A 147 -21.65 -19.80 -7.83
N PHE A 148 -21.35 -19.19 -6.68
CA PHE A 148 -22.18 -19.32 -5.48
C PHE A 148 -23.58 -18.73 -5.66
N VAL A 149 -23.73 -17.73 -6.54
CA VAL A 149 -25.04 -17.22 -6.98
C VAL A 149 -25.90 -18.30 -7.60
N LYS A 150 -25.32 -19.13 -8.48
CA LYS A 150 -26.04 -20.18 -9.20
C LYS A 150 -26.52 -21.31 -8.27
N ASN A 151 -25.81 -21.51 -7.16
CA ASN A 151 -26.06 -22.62 -6.23
C ASN A 151 -26.90 -22.21 -4.98
N ASN A 152 -27.47 -21.00 -4.93
CA ASN A 152 -28.24 -20.48 -3.79
C ASN A 152 -27.54 -20.56 -2.41
N ALA A 153 -26.21 -20.59 -2.39
CA ALA A 153 -25.43 -20.75 -1.16
C ALA A 153 -25.33 -19.48 -0.29
N MET A 154 -25.75 -18.32 -0.82
CA MET A 154 -25.71 -17.03 -0.13
C MET A 154 -26.99 -16.22 -0.38
N THR A 155 -27.45 -15.51 0.66
CA THR A 155 -28.57 -14.56 0.58
C THR A 155 -28.26 -13.41 -0.37
N PHE A 156 -29.29 -12.71 -0.86
CA PHE A 156 -29.11 -11.58 -1.77
C PHE A 156 -28.31 -10.43 -1.14
N GLU A 157 -28.57 -10.11 0.12
CA GLU A 157 -27.87 -9.04 0.85
C GLU A 157 -26.40 -9.36 1.09
N SER A 158 -26.09 -10.57 1.60
CA SER A 158 -24.71 -11.01 1.82
C SER A 158 -23.90 -11.02 0.52
N ARG A 159 -24.52 -11.43 -0.59
CA ARG A 159 -23.93 -11.37 -1.93
C ARG A 159 -23.63 -9.95 -2.39
N ARG A 160 -24.56 -9.01 -2.20
CA ARG A 160 -24.36 -7.60 -2.58
C ARG A 160 -23.20 -7.00 -1.79
N PHE A 161 -23.14 -7.31 -0.48
CA PHE A 161 -22.05 -6.89 0.39
C PHE A 161 -20.70 -7.47 -0.07
N GLU A 162 -20.59 -8.79 -0.27
CA GLU A 162 -19.35 -9.43 -0.71
C GLU A 162 -18.89 -8.90 -2.08
N ARG A 163 -19.81 -8.66 -3.02
CA ARG A 163 -19.46 -8.07 -4.32
C ARG A 163 -18.89 -6.66 -4.16
N LYS A 164 -19.49 -5.81 -3.34
CA LYS A 164 -18.98 -4.45 -3.08
C LYS A 164 -17.59 -4.50 -2.46
N LEU A 165 -17.38 -5.40 -1.50
CA LEU A 165 -16.10 -5.57 -0.84
C LEU A 165 -15.01 -6.09 -1.78
N LEU A 166 -15.33 -7.07 -2.65
CA LEU A 166 -14.38 -7.54 -3.66
C LEU A 166 -14.04 -6.47 -4.69
N ILE A 167 -15.00 -5.64 -5.11
CA ILE A 167 -14.73 -4.52 -6.01
C ILE A 167 -13.84 -3.48 -5.31
N GLN A 168 -14.08 -3.18 -4.04
CA GLN A 168 -13.21 -2.30 -3.25
C GLN A 168 -11.78 -2.84 -3.19
N GLY A 169 -11.61 -4.11 -2.82
CA GLY A 169 -10.29 -4.76 -2.75
C GLY A 169 -9.58 -4.82 -4.11
N PHE A 170 -10.32 -5.15 -5.18
CA PHE A 170 -9.80 -5.11 -6.55
C PHE A 170 -9.38 -3.69 -6.97
N THR A 171 -10.13 -2.67 -6.56
CA THR A 171 -9.77 -1.28 -6.82
C THR A 171 -8.47 -0.91 -6.11
N PHE A 172 -8.29 -1.29 -4.84
CA PHE A 172 -7.01 -1.09 -4.14
C PHE A 172 -5.85 -1.80 -4.83
N ALA A 173 -6.06 -3.03 -5.29
CA ALA A 173 -5.06 -3.78 -6.04
C ALA A 173 -4.67 -3.09 -7.36
N LEU A 174 -5.63 -2.56 -8.10
CA LEU A 174 -5.35 -1.80 -9.34
C LEU A 174 -4.56 -0.53 -9.07
N PHE A 175 -4.91 0.23 -8.03
CA PHE A 175 -4.13 1.42 -7.70
C PHE A 175 -2.70 1.07 -7.28
N TYR A 176 -2.53 0.02 -6.48
CA TYR A 176 -1.21 -0.47 -6.09
C TYR A 176 -0.40 -0.95 -7.30
N GLU A 177 -1.03 -1.61 -8.29
CA GLU A 177 -0.39 -1.96 -9.57
C GLU A 177 0.05 -0.72 -10.34
N ILE A 178 -0.80 0.30 -10.45
CA ILE A 178 -0.45 1.55 -11.15
C ILE A 178 0.72 2.24 -10.44
N GLU A 179 0.69 2.33 -9.11
CA GLU A 179 1.80 2.87 -8.30
C GLU A 179 3.10 2.09 -8.57
N ALA A 180 3.05 0.76 -8.52
CA ALA A 180 4.19 -0.10 -8.80
C ALA A 180 4.73 0.09 -10.23
N LEU A 181 3.84 0.21 -11.23
CA LEU A 181 4.24 0.47 -12.62
C LEU A 181 4.95 1.82 -12.77
N LEU A 182 4.42 2.88 -12.17
CA LEU A 182 5.06 4.20 -12.19
C LEU A 182 6.43 4.19 -11.50
N PHE A 183 6.61 3.41 -10.43
CA PHE A 183 7.92 3.29 -9.79
C PHE A 183 8.90 2.42 -10.59
N TYR A 184 8.49 1.22 -11.03
CA TYR A 184 9.39 0.25 -11.65
C TYR A 184 9.67 0.52 -13.12
N GLN A 185 8.74 1.13 -13.86
CA GLN A 185 8.95 1.52 -15.25
C GLN A 185 9.44 2.97 -15.37
N ARG A 186 9.83 3.61 -14.26
CA ARG A 186 10.36 4.98 -14.24
C ARG A 186 11.40 5.21 -15.32
N ASP A 187 12.42 4.36 -15.40
CA ASP A 187 13.56 4.61 -16.30
C ASP A 187 13.15 4.53 -17.77
N PHE A 188 12.18 3.67 -18.09
CA PHE A 188 11.55 3.60 -19.41
C PHE A 188 10.67 4.83 -19.70
N ILE A 189 9.86 5.27 -18.73
CA ILE A 189 9.04 6.47 -18.89
C ILE A 189 9.93 7.70 -19.11
N LEU A 190 10.99 7.85 -18.30
CA LEU A 190 11.97 8.92 -18.40
C LEU A 190 12.77 8.88 -19.71
N SER A 191 13.02 7.70 -20.29
CA SER A 191 13.68 7.60 -21.60
C SER A 191 12.79 8.08 -22.74
N ILE A 192 11.47 7.91 -22.62
CA ILE A 192 10.49 8.41 -23.60
C ILE A 192 10.31 9.92 -23.49
N ILE A 193 10.06 10.45 -22.29
CA ILE A 193 9.77 11.88 -22.11
C ILE A 193 11.03 12.75 -22.17
N GLY A 194 12.20 12.18 -21.83
CA GLY A 194 13.49 12.86 -21.80
C GLY A 194 13.92 13.27 -20.39
N LYS A 195 15.23 13.19 -20.13
CA LYS A 195 15.83 13.43 -18.80
C LYS A 195 15.58 14.85 -18.25
N GLN A 196 15.34 15.83 -19.11
CA GLN A 196 14.99 17.19 -18.70
C GLN A 196 13.67 17.27 -17.90
N PHE A 197 12.81 16.25 -18.00
CA PHE A 197 11.52 16.21 -17.29
C PHE A 197 11.52 15.36 -16.01
N ILE A 198 12.69 14.93 -15.53
CA ILE A 198 12.81 14.10 -14.31
C ILE A 198 12.08 14.72 -13.11
N LYS A 199 12.28 16.02 -12.86
CA LYS A 199 11.64 16.70 -11.73
C LYS A 199 10.12 16.72 -11.85
N TYR A 200 9.59 17.06 -13.04
CA TYR A 200 8.16 17.08 -13.30
C TYR A 200 7.53 15.69 -13.13
N TYR A 201 8.23 14.65 -13.59
CA TYR A 201 7.80 13.26 -13.40
C TYR A 201 7.64 12.92 -11.92
N PHE A 202 8.63 13.23 -11.08
CA PHE A 202 8.57 12.93 -9.66
C PHE A 202 7.54 13.77 -8.89
N VAL A 203 7.30 15.03 -9.30
CA VAL A 203 6.20 15.85 -8.76
C VAL A 203 4.85 15.18 -9.03
N ILE A 204 4.60 14.75 -10.27
CA ILE A 204 3.37 14.06 -10.65
C ILE A 204 3.23 12.73 -9.88
N LEU A 205 4.33 11.98 -9.76
CA LEU A 205 4.35 10.72 -9.02
C LEU A 205 3.99 10.93 -7.54
N ASN A 206 4.62 11.90 -6.87
CA ASN A 206 4.30 12.23 -5.48
C ASN A 206 2.84 12.66 -5.31
N PHE A 207 2.32 13.48 -6.22
CA PHE A 207 0.90 13.87 -6.21
C PHE A 207 -0.01 12.64 -6.33
N PHE A 208 0.31 11.72 -7.26
CA PHE A 208 -0.44 10.48 -7.42
C PHE A 208 -0.46 9.64 -6.14
N ILE A 209 0.70 9.50 -5.47
CA ILE A 209 0.84 8.76 -4.21
C ILE A 209 0.01 9.41 -3.08
N ILE A 210 -0.03 10.74 -2.99
CA ILE A 210 -0.85 11.47 -2.03
C ILE A 210 -2.34 11.21 -2.30
N VAL A 211 -2.79 11.39 -3.54
CA VAL A 211 -4.18 11.13 -3.94
C VAL A 211 -4.59 9.70 -3.65
N PHE A 212 -3.72 8.72 -3.93
CA PHE A 212 -3.97 7.32 -3.62
C PHE A 212 -4.13 7.08 -2.10
N THR A 213 -3.27 7.70 -1.29
CA THR A 213 -3.36 7.60 0.17
C THR A 213 -4.70 8.15 0.67
N CYS A 214 -5.15 9.29 0.14
CA CYS A 214 -6.48 9.85 0.45
C CYS A 214 -7.62 8.97 -0.06
N PHE A 215 -7.48 8.40 -1.26
CA PHE A 215 -8.48 7.52 -1.86
C PHE A 215 -8.74 6.29 -0.99
N ASN A 216 -7.72 5.73 -0.35
CA ASN A 216 -7.88 4.59 0.56
C ASN A 216 -8.86 4.86 1.70
N SER A 217 -8.81 6.06 2.30
CA SER A 217 -9.74 6.48 3.34
C SER A 217 -11.16 6.70 2.80
N VAL A 218 -11.29 7.33 1.62
CA VAL A 218 -12.59 7.64 1.01
C VAL A 218 -13.29 6.38 0.48
N ALA A 219 -12.52 5.41 -0.03
CA ALA A 219 -13.05 4.17 -0.60
C ALA A 219 -13.92 3.38 0.39
N MET A 220 -13.62 3.42 1.70
CA MET A 220 -14.50 2.80 2.71
C MET A 220 -15.92 3.36 2.65
N TYR A 221 -16.07 4.68 2.49
CA TYR A 221 -17.38 5.34 2.44
C TYR A 221 -18.07 5.22 1.08
N ILE A 222 -17.30 5.01 0.00
CA ILE A 222 -17.84 4.76 -1.34
C ILE A 222 -18.45 3.36 -1.42
N PHE A 223 -17.76 2.34 -0.89
CA PHE A 223 -18.13 0.95 -1.11
C PHE A 223 -18.92 0.31 0.04
N ILE A 224 -18.80 0.81 1.28
CA ILE A 224 -19.47 0.22 2.45
C ILE A 224 -20.62 1.10 2.93
N ASP A 225 -21.85 0.68 2.63
CA ASP A 225 -23.07 1.43 2.99
C ASP A 225 -23.15 1.71 4.49
N LYS A 226 -22.78 0.72 5.33
CA LYS A 226 -22.76 0.87 6.78
C LYS A 226 -21.79 1.95 7.25
N ALA A 227 -20.60 2.05 6.65
CA ALA A 227 -19.65 3.10 7.00
C ALA A 227 -20.20 4.50 6.65
N LYS A 228 -20.95 4.61 5.55
CA LYS A 228 -21.62 5.86 5.16
C LYS A 228 -22.75 6.22 6.12
N GLU A 229 -23.51 5.23 6.59
CA GLU A 229 -24.56 5.43 7.58
C GLU A 229 -23.99 5.85 8.94
N ASP A 230 -22.95 5.16 9.42
CA ASP A 230 -22.25 5.49 10.67
C ASP A 230 -21.68 6.92 10.62
N LEU A 231 -21.11 7.34 9.47
CA LEU A 231 -20.63 8.70 9.27
C LEU A 231 -21.76 9.73 9.36
N LYS A 232 -22.91 9.46 8.72
CA LYS A 232 -24.08 10.35 8.79
C LYS A 232 -24.62 10.45 10.22
N ASN A 233 -24.72 9.33 10.93
CA ASN A 233 -25.21 9.29 12.30
C ASN A 233 -24.27 10.05 13.25
N TYR A 234 -22.96 9.96 13.03
CA TYR A 234 -21.96 10.75 13.75
C TYR A 234 -22.17 12.25 13.56
N PHE A 235 -22.37 12.72 12.31
CA PHE A 235 -22.63 14.13 12.03
C PHE A 235 -23.99 14.62 12.56
N ILE A 236 -25.00 13.75 12.64
CA ILE A 236 -26.35 14.09 13.13
C ILE A 236 -26.46 13.89 14.66
N CYS A 237 -25.39 13.45 15.33
CA CYS A 237 -25.38 13.12 16.77
C CYS A 237 -26.49 12.15 17.22
N LYS A 238 -26.99 11.31 16.31
CA LYS A 238 -27.87 10.19 16.66
C LYS A 238 -26.98 9.02 17.08
N ARG A 239 -26.75 8.87 18.38
CA ARG A 239 -26.20 7.64 18.96
C ARG A 239 -27.31 6.65 19.24
#